data_AF-A0A1G2L1I3-F1
#
_entry.id   AF-A0A1G2L1I3-F1
#
_cell.length_a   1.000
_cell.length_b   1.000
_cell.length_c   1.000
_cell.angle_alpha   90.00
_cell.angle_beta   90.00
_cell.angle_gamma   90.00
#
_symmetry.space_group_name_H-M   'P 1'
#
loop_
_entity.id
_entity.type
_entity.pdbx_description
1 polymer ?
#
loop_
_entity_poly.entity_id
_entity_poly.type
_entity_poly.pdbx_seq_one_letter_code
_entity_poly.pdbx_strand_id
1 'polypeptide(L)'
;MSIAVKVILAVFAFSVLIGGLGYVAGWFGEAAKVVQDEFGPKAMLEKYEWFKDAAANLEKKQADVAVYEGRIKAMDETYKELPRQKWPREDREQYNVWVSEVAGVKASYNQLAADYNAQMAKFNWAFANVGELPKGADRPLPREFKPYETK
;
A
#
# COMPACT_ATOMS: atom_id res chain seq x y z
N MET A 1 58.97 -34.49 1.76
CA MET A 1 57.56 -34.41 2.21
C MET A 1 56.88 -35.72 1.82
N SER A 2 56.40 -36.50 2.79
CA SER A 2 55.77 -37.81 2.54
C SER A 2 54.57 -37.66 1.61
N ILE A 3 54.34 -38.66 0.75
CA ILE A 3 53.17 -38.74 -0.14
C ILE A 3 51.87 -38.55 0.66
N ALA A 4 51.81 -39.07 1.90
CA ALA A 4 50.68 -38.92 2.80
C ALA A 4 50.34 -37.45 3.12
N VAL A 5 51.35 -36.60 3.34
CA VAL A 5 51.17 -35.18 3.66
C VAL A 5 50.62 -34.40 2.45
N LYS A 6 51.07 -34.75 1.23
CA LYS A 6 50.56 -34.14 0.00
C LYS A 6 49.10 -34.49 -0.26
N VAL A 7 48.70 -35.74 0.02
CA VAL A 7 47.30 -36.19 -0.11
C VAL A 7 46.40 -35.46 0.90
N ILE A 8 46.83 -35.33 2.16
CA ILE A 8 46.06 -34.63 3.19
C ILE A 8 45.88 -33.15 2.83
N LEU A 9 46.94 -32.47 2.37
CA LEU A 9 46.84 -31.07 1.93
C LEU A 9 45.92 -30.90 0.72
N ALA A 10 45.95 -31.84 -0.24
CA ALA A 10 45.08 -31.80 -1.41
C ALA A 10 43.60 -31.97 -1.01
N VAL A 11 43.29 -32.91 -0.12
CA VAL A 11 41.92 -33.10 0.40
C VAL A 11 41.46 -31.86 1.17
N PHE A 12 42.31 -31.30 2.04
CA PHE A 12 41.98 -30.10 2.78
C PHE A 12 41.71 -28.90 1.86
N ALA A 13 42.57 -28.67 0.85
CA ALA A 13 42.38 -27.61 -0.14
C ALA A 13 41.07 -27.79 -0.92
N PHE A 14 40.72 -29.03 -1.28
CA PHE A 14 39.47 -29.35 -1.98
C PHE A 14 38.24 -29.11 -1.10
N SER A 15 38.29 -29.49 0.18
CA SER A 15 37.21 -29.22 1.15
C SER A 15 36.98 -27.73 1.36
N VAL A 16 38.05 -26.93 1.45
CA VAL A 16 37.94 -25.46 1.57
C VAL A 16 37.34 -24.86 0.31
N LEU A 17 37.71 -25.35 -0.88
CA LEU A 17 37.14 -24.90 -2.16
C LEU A 17 35.64 -25.19 -2.26
N ILE A 18 35.20 -26.41 -1.92
CA ILE A 18 33.78 -26.78 -1.93
C ILE A 18 33.01 -25.99 -0.87
N GLY A 19 33.57 -25.84 0.34
CA GLY A 19 32.95 -25.06 1.41
C GLY A 19 32.78 -23.59 1.03
N GLY A 20 33.79 -22.99 0.40
CA GLY A 20 33.74 -21.62 -0.11
C GLY A 20 32.71 -21.44 -1.22
N LEU A 21 32.68 -22.35 -2.20
CA LEU A 21 31.69 -22.33 -3.27
C LEU A 21 30.25 -22.52 -2.74
N GLY A 22 30.06 -23.41 -1.76
CA GLY A 22 28.78 -23.62 -1.11
C GLY A 22 28.28 -22.38 -0.35
N TYR A 23 29.17 -21.68 0.36
CA TYR A 23 28.84 -20.43 1.05
C TYR A 23 28.40 -19.33 0.08
N VAL A 24 29.15 -19.14 -1.01
CA VAL A 24 28.83 -18.15 -2.05
C VAL A 24 27.53 -18.51 -2.77
N ALA A 25 27.32 -19.77 -3.13
CA ALA A 25 26.08 -20.24 -3.75
C ALA A 25 24.86 -20.07 -2.81
N GLY A 26 25.05 -20.21 -1.49
CA GLY A 26 24.01 -19.95 -0.49
C GLY A 26 23.53 -18.50 -0.51
N TRP A 27 24.45 -17.53 -0.57
CA TRP A 27 24.11 -16.10 -0.69
C TRP A 27 23.33 -15.78 -1.97
N PHE A 28 23.72 -16.37 -3.11
CA PHE A 28 22.97 -16.22 -4.36
C PHE A 28 21.59 -16.88 -4.29
N GLY A 29 21.46 -18.00 -3.58
CA GLY A 29 20.18 -18.68 -3.36
C GLY A 29 19.21 -17.83 -2.53
N GLU A 30 19.68 -17.19 -1.47
CA GLU A 30 18.87 -16.27 -0.66
C GLU A 30 18.43 -15.03 -1.45
N ALA A 31 19.35 -14.40 -2.19
CA ALA A 31 19.01 -13.26 -3.04
C ALA A 31 17.99 -13.64 -4.14
N ALA A 32 18.18 -14.79 -4.81
CA ALA A 32 17.24 -15.29 -5.81
C ALA A 32 15.87 -15.59 -5.20
N LYS A 33 15.84 -16.13 -3.98
CA LYS A 33 14.59 -16.40 -3.25
C LYS A 33 13.87 -15.10 -2.87
N VAL A 34 14.56 -14.09 -2.35
CA VAL A 34 13.97 -12.78 -2.07
C VAL A 34 13.43 -12.13 -3.35
N VAL A 35 14.16 -12.22 -4.46
CA VAL A 35 13.67 -11.72 -5.76
C VAL A 35 12.43 -12.48 -6.21
N GLN A 36 12.36 -13.80 -6.03
CA GLN A 36 11.18 -14.59 -6.37
C GLN A 36 10.00 -14.29 -5.45
N ASP A 37 10.23 -14.10 -4.16
CA ASP A 37 9.19 -13.78 -3.18
C ASP A 37 8.66 -12.35 -3.36
N GLU A 38 9.50 -11.41 -3.82
CA GLU A 38 9.10 -10.01 -4.03
C GLU A 38 8.60 -9.70 -5.45
N PHE A 39 9.20 -10.31 -6.47
CA PHE A 39 8.95 -10.03 -7.90
C PHE A 39 8.44 -11.24 -8.69
N GLY A 40 8.21 -12.38 -8.03
CA GLY A 40 7.58 -13.53 -8.66
C GLY A 40 6.19 -13.18 -9.19
N PRO A 41 5.71 -13.84 -10.27
CA PRO A 41 4.41 -13.55 -10.88
C PRO A 41 3.25 -13.57 -9.88
N LYS A 42 3.28 -14.50 -8.92
CA LYS A 42 2.27 -14.62 -7.86
C LYS A 42 2.31 -13.41 -6.91
N ALA A 43 3.47 -13.05 -6.40
CA ALA A 43 3.64 -11.90 -5.51
C ALA A 43 3.23 -10.59 -6.20
N MET A 44 3.59 -10.43 -7.47
CA MET A 44 3.18 -9.27 -8.28
C MET A 44 1.66 -9.20 -8.48
N LEU A 45 0.99 -10.34 -8.70
CA LEU A 45 -0.47 -10.39 -8.82
C LEU A 45 -1.15 -10.04 -7.49
N GLU A 46 -0.71 -10.62 -6.38
CA GLU A 46 -1.26 -10.33 -5.04
C GLU A 46 -1.10 -8.85 -4.68
N LYS A 47 0.07 -8.26 -4.97
CA LYS A 47 0.30 -6.83 -4.76
C LYS A 47 -0.59 -5.97 -5.66
N TYR A 48 -0.74 -6.33 -6.94
CA TYR A 48 -1.63 -5.63 -7.86
C TYR A 48 -3.08 -5.64 -7.39
N GLU A 49 -3.58 -6.80 -6.95
CA GLU A 49 -4.93 -6.94 -6.37
C GLU A 49 -5.07 -6.05 -5.14
N TRP A 50 -4.08 -6.05 -4.24
CA TRP A 50 -4.07 -5.16 -3.08
C TRP A 50 -4.16 -3.68 -3.47
N PHE A 51 -3.34 -3.22 -4.43
CA PHE A 51 -3.37 -1.82 -4.87
C PHE A 51 -4.69 -1.45 -5.55
N LYS A 52 -5.28 -2.37 -6.32
CA LYS A 52 -6.59 -2.17 -6.95
C LYS A 52 -7.68 -2.03 -5.88
N ASP A 53 -7.69 -2.91 -4.89
CA ASP A 53 -8.66 -2.88 -3.81
C ASP A 53 -8.47 -1.66 -2.91
N ALA A 54 -7.24 -1.28 -2.62
CA ALA A 54 -6.92 -0.07 -1.87
C ALA A 54 -7.38 1.20 -2.60
N ALA A 55 -7.14 1.28 -3.91
CA ALA A 55 -7.61 2.40 -4.73
C ALA A 55 -9.15 2.48 -4.74
N ALA A 56 -9.85 1.37 -4.95
CA ALA A 56 -11.32 1.33 -4.92
C ALA A 56 -11.87 1.74 -3.54
N ASN A 57 -11.21 1.33 -2.45
CA ASN A 57 -11.58 1.74 -1.09
C ASN A 57 -11.34 3.24 -0.84
N LEU A 58 -10.28 3.83 -1.39
CA LEU A 58 -10.02 5.27 -1.31
C LEU A 58 -11.11 6.06 -2.04
N GLU A 59 -11.46 5.66 -3.26
CA GLU A 59 -12.56 6.28 -4.04
C GLU A 59 -13.90 6.18 -3.30
N LYS A 60 -14.21 5.00 -2.74
CA LYS A 60 -15.42 4.82 -1.94
C LYS A 60 -15.46 5.78 -0.74
N LYS A 61 -14.36 5.90 0.00
CA LYS A 61 -14.29 6.81 1.16
C LYS A 61 -14.50 8.27 0.76
N GLN A 62 -13.97 8.70 -0.39
CA GLN A 62 -14.24 10.05 -0.91
C GLN A 62 -15.72 10.24 -1.26
N ALA A 63 -16.35 9.24 -1.88
CA ALA A 63 -17.78 9.28 -2.15
C ALA A 63 -18.60 9.34 -0.85
N ASP A 64 -18.22 8.57 0.18
CA ASP A 64 -18.86 8.60 1.49
C ASP A 64 -18.74 9.99 2.14
N VAL A 65 -17.55 10.61 2.12
CA VAL A 65 -17.33 11.99 2.59
C VAL A 65 -18.24 12.96 1.86
N ALA A 66 -18.30 12.90 0.53
CA ALA A 66 -19.14 13.80 -0.27
C ALA A 66 -20.64 13.67 0.08
N VAL A 67 -21.11 12.45 0.38
CA VAL A 67 -22.50 12.23 0.83
C VAL A 67 -22.75 12.90 2.18
N TYR A 68 -21.85 12.73 3.16
CA TYR A 68 -22.02 13.36 4.47
C TYR A 68 -21.89 14.89 4.40
N GLU A 69 -20.92 15.41 3.65
CA GLU A 69 -20.77 16.86 3.44
C GLU A 69 -22.01 17.45 2.74
N GLY A 70 -22.61 16.72 1.80
CA GLY A 70 -23.89 17.09 1.20
C GLY A 70 -25.04 17.17 2.20
N ARG A 71 -25.13 16.22 3.14
CA ARG A 71 -26.14 16.23 4.22
C ARG A 71 -25.92 17.39 5.19
N ILE A 72 -24.68 17.63 5.59
CA ILE A 72 -24.28 18.76 6.44
C ILE A 72 -24.68 20.07 5.77
N LYS A 73 -24.33 20.25 4.49
CA LYS A 73 -24.66 21.44 3.72
C LYS A 73 -26.17 21.65 3.60
N ALA A 74 -26.95 20.61 3.33
CA ALA A 74 -28.41 20.71 3.26
C ALA A 74 -29.03 21.15 4.59
N MET A 75 -28.49 20.69 5.72
CA MET A 75 -28.93 21.10 7.05
C MET A 75 -28.52 22.55 7.37
N ASP A 76 -27.29 22.94 7.02
CA ASP A 76 -26.82 24.33 7.15
C ASP A 76 -27.68 25.29 6.30
N GLU A 77 -28.09 24.88 5.09
CA GLU A 77 -28.98 25.66 4.23
C GLU A 77 -30.39 25.79 4.81
N THR A 78 -30.93 24.71 5.38
CA THR A 78 -32.27 24.69 6.02
C THR A 78 -32.36 25.71 7.16
N TYR A 79 -31.27 25.87 7.91
CA TYR A 79 -31.22 26.74 9.09
C TYR A 79 -30.37 28.00 8.91
N LYS A 80 -30.11 28.41 7.67
CA LYS A 80 -29.17 29.51 7.35
C LYS A 80 -29.43 30.83 8.08
N GLU A 81 -30.70 31.16 8.35
CA GLU A 81 -31.11 32.40 9.02
C GLU A 81 -31.17 32.27 10.56
N LEU A 82 -31.01 31.06 11.09
CA LEU A 82 -31.12 30.77 12.50
C LEU A 82 -29.75 30.43 13.10
N PRO A 83 -29.37 31.07 14.22
CA PRO A 83 -28.14 30.70 14.91
C PRO A 83 -28.26 29.27 15.46
N ARG A 84 -27.16 28.53 15.52
CA ARG A 84 -27.13 27.09 15.90
C ARG A 84 -27.80 26.80 17.25
N GLN A 85 -27.76 27.73 18.20
CA GLN A 85 -28.42 27.59 19.50
C GLN A 85 -29.96 27.52 19.40
N LYS A 86 -30.54 28.02 18.30
CA LYS A 86 -31.98 28.00 18.02
C LYS A 86 -32.42 26.77 17.23
N TRP A 87 -31.49 25.95 16.74
CA TRP A 87 -31.84 24.70 16.05
C TRP A 87 -32.52 23.72 17.01
N PRO A 88 -33.41 22.84 16.52
CA PRO A 88 -33.88 21.70 17.28
C PRO A 88 -32.72 20.90 17.86
N ARG A 89 -32.92 20.31 19.04
CA ARG A 89 -31.84 19.59 19.74
C ARG A 89 -31.40 18.38 18.93
N GLU A 90 -32.37 17.66 18.38
CA GLU A 90 -32.23 16.44 17.59
C GLU A 90 -31.35 16.72 16.36
N ASP A 91 -31.60 17.83 15.66
CA ASP A 91 -30.83 18.20 14.47
C ASP A 91 -29.39 18.60 14.81
N ARG A 92 -29.15 19.27 15.94
CA ARG A 92 -27.78 19.55 16.39
C ARG A 92 -27.01 18.29 16.74
N GLU A 93 -27.67 17.36 17.42
CA GLU A 93 -27.06 16.07 17.76
C GLU A 93 -26.74 15.29 16.48
N GLN A 94 -27.67 15.23 15.52
CA GLN A 94 -27.47 14.59 14.23
C GLN A 94 -26.35 15.25 13.41
N TYR A 95 -26.27 16.57 13.40
CA TYR A 95 -25.19 17.32 12.77
C TYR A 95 -23.83 16.96 13.37
N ASN A 96 -23.73 16.93 14.71
CA ASN A 96 -22.49 16.58 15.40
C ASN A 96 -22.06 15.14 15.09
N VAL A 97 -23.02 14.21 14.99
CA VAL A 97 -22.77 12.84 14.55
C VAL A 97 -22.18 12.86 13.14
N TRP A 98 -22.81 13.50 12.17
CA TRP A 98 -22.29 13.54 10.79
C TRP A 98 -20.89 14.17 10.70
N VAL A 99 -20.62 15.24 11.45
CA VAL A 99 -19.28 15.84 11.51
C VAL A 99 -18.25 14.85 12.05
N SER A 100 -18.60 14.10 13.11
CA SER A 100 -17.73 13.07 13.67
C SER A 100 -17.51 11.90 12.68
N GLU A 101 -18.55 11.49 11.96
CA GLU A 101 -18.45 10.46 10.91
C GLU A 101 -17.52 10.91 9.78
N VAL A 102 -17.68 12.14 9.28
CA VAL A 102 -16.78 12.73 8.26
C VAL A 102 -15.34 12.71 8.74
N ALA A 103 -15.08 13.15 9.97
CA ALA A 103 -13.74 13.14 10.54
C ALA A 103 -13.16 11.71 10.63
N GLY A 104 -13.98 10.73 11.02
CA GLY A 104 -13.60 9.32 11.06
C GLY A 104 -13.26 8.75 9.68
N VAL A 105 -14.10 9.03 8.68
CA VAL A 105 -13.89 8.58 7.30
C VAL A 105 -12.64 9.24 6.70
N LYS A 106 -12.44 10.55 6.91
CA LYS A 106 -11.24 11.28 6.47
C LYS A 106 -9.97 10.73 7.14
N ALA A 107 -10.00 10.44 8.44
CA ALA A 107 -8.86 9.81 9.13
C ALA A 107 -8.54 8.42 8.55
N SER A 108 -9.57 7.60 8.31
CA SER A 108 -9.41 6.29 7.67
C SER A 108 -8.89 6.38 6.23
N TYR A 109 -9.35 7.38 5.46
CA TYR A 109 -8.83 7.68 4.13
C TYR A 109 -7.35 8.05 4.19
N ASN A 110 -6.97 8.97 5.08
CA ASN A 110 -5.60 9.44 5.22
C ASN A 110 -4.63 8.30 5.62
N GLN A 111 -5.06 7.40 6.51
CA GLN A 111 -4.27 6.21 6.85
C GLN A 111 -4.07 5.30 5.64
N LEU A 112 -5.14 4.96 4.93
CA LEU A 112 -5.05 4.09 3.75
C LEU A 112 -4.26 4.73 2.61
N ALA A 113 -4.38 6.04 2.41
CA ALA A 113 -3.63 6.79 1.41
C ALA A 113 -2.13 6.82 1.78
N ALA A 114 -1.79 6.97 3.06
CA ALA A 114 -0.41 6.89 3.54
C ALA A 114 0.18 5.49 3.30
N ASP A 115 -0.57 4.43 3.62
CA ASP A 115 -0.14 3.04 3.39
C ASP A 115 0.02 2.76 1.88
N TYR A 116 -0.93 3.20 1.06
CA TYR A 116 -0.86 3.11 -0.40
C TYR A 116 0.39 3.79 -0.95
N ASN A 117 0.60 5.06 -0.59
CA ASN A 117 1.73 5.85 -1.06
C ASN A 117 3.07 5.28 -0.55
N ALA A 118 3.13 4.79 0.69
CA ALA A 118 4.32 4.14 1.23
C ALA A 118 4.65 2.83 0.47
N GLN A 119 3.66 2.02 0.13
CA GLN A 119 3.88 0.80 -0.65
C GLN A 119 4.21 1.11 -2.11
N MET A 120 3.63 2.17 -2.68
CA MET A 120 4.00 2.69 -4.00
C MET A 120 5.45 3.20 -4.04
N ALA A 121 5.92 3.88 -3.00
CA ALA A 121 7.26 4.45 -2.96
C ALA A 121 8.38 3.39 -2.83
N LYS A 122 8.08 2.22 -2.28
CA LYS A 122 9.09 1.16 -2.06
C LYS A 122 9.64 0.55 -3.34
N PHE A 123 8.84 0.49 -4.41
CA PHE A 123 9.24 -0.19 -5.65
C PHE A 123 8.71 0.56 -6.86
N ASN A 124 9.43 0.49 -7.97
CA ASN A 124 8.95 1.00 -9.25
C ASN A 124 7.95 0.00 -9.85
N TRP A 125 6.66 0.20 -9.57
CA TRP A 125 5.61 -0.71 -10.00
C TRP A 125 5.27 -0.53 -11.48
N ALA A 126 5.68 -1.49 -12.31
CA ALA A 126 5.42 -1.48 -13.75
C ALA A 126 3.93 -1.32 -14.11
N PHE A 127 3.01 -1.91 -13.35
CA PHE A 127 1.56 -1.79 -13.60
C PHE A 127 1.00 -0.38 -13.40
N ALA A 128 1.75 0.52 -12.76
CA ALA A 128 1.40 1.94 -12.61
C ALA A 128 2.00 2.82 -13.74
N ASN A 129 2.68 2.20 -14.72
CA ASN A 129 3.22 2.87 -15.91
C ASN A 129 2.21 2.80 -17.06
N VAL A 130 2.10 3.88 -17.82
CA VAL A 130 1.27 3.92 -19.03
C VAL A 130 1.85 2.96 -20.06
N GLY A 131 1.06 1.97 -20.51
CA GLY A 131 1.46 1.00 -21.55
C GLY A 131 1.96 -0.36 -21.03
N GLU A 132 2.22 -0.50 -19.74
CA GLU A 132 2.62 -1.78 -19.09
C GLU A 132 1.46 -2.41 -18.31
N LEU A 133 0.23 -2.17 -18.76
CA LEU A 133 -0.99 -2.63 -18.10
C LEU A 133 -1.18 -4.13 -18.28
N PRO A 134 -1.58 -4.87 -17.24
CA PRO A 134 -2.02 -6.25 -17.38
C PRO A 134 -3.19 -6.33 -18.38
N LYS A 135 -3.29 -7.44 -19.13
CA LYS A 135 -4.40 -7.67 -20.08
C LYS A 135 -5.74 -7.49 -19.36
N GLY A 136 -6.54 -6.52 -19.80
CA GLY A 136 -7.88 -6.22 -19.26
C GLY A 136 -7.98 -5.00 -18.33
N ALA A 137 -6.89 -4.27 -18.09
CA ALA A 137 -6.94 -2.96 -17.43
C ALA A 137 -6.93 -1.82 -18.46
N ASP A 138 -7.97 -0.98 -18.46
CA ASP A 138 -8.12 0.13 -19.42
C ASP A 138 -7.38 1.41 -18.99
N ARG A 139 -7.03 1.53 -17.71
CA ARG A 139 -6.39 2.71 -17.12
C ARG A 139 -5.36 2.31 -16.05
N PRO A 140 -4.21 3.01 -15.96
CA PRO A 140 -3.24 2.79 -14.89
C PRO A 140 -3.76 3.26 -13.55
N LEU A 141 -3.34 2.57 -12.49
CA LEU A 141 -3.60 2.97 -11.12
C LEU A 141 -2.86 4.28 -10.80
N PRO A 142 -3.42 5.16 -9.94
CA PRO A 142 -2.77 6.39 -9.55
C PRO A 142 -1.46 6.07 -8.84
N ARG A 143 -0.33 6.64 -9.30
CA ARG A 143 0.96 6.46 -8.62
C ARG A 143 0.98 7.07 -7.22
N GLU A 144 0.18 8.11 -7.02
CA GLU A 144 0.03 8.82 -5.77
C GLU A 144 -1.44 9.22 -5.60
N PHE A 145 -1.97 9.03 -4.40
CA PHE A 145 -3.18 9.74 -3.98
C PHE A 145 -2.76 11.04 -3.27
N LYS A 146 -3.42 12.16 -3.61
CA LYS A 146 -3.11 13.51 -3.11
C LYS A 146 -3.00 13.52 -1.56
N PRO A 147 -2.10 14.35 -1.00
CA PRO A 147 -1.87 14.38 0.44
C PRO A 147 -3.05 15.06 1.15
N TYR A 148 -3.61 14.34 2.12
CA TYR A 148 -4.47 14.79 3.22
C TYR A 148 -5.68 15.64 2.83
N GLU A 149 -6.89 15.08 2.97
CA GLU A 149 -8.06 15.94 3.13
C GLU A 149 -7.89 16.68 4.47
N THR A 150 -7.63 17.98 4.37
CA THR A 150 -7.48 18.88 5.51
C THR A 150 -8.71 18.81 6.41
N LYS A 151 -8.44 18.89 7.72
CA LYS A 151 -9.41 18.88 8.83
C LYS A 151 -10.69 19.66 8.51
#